data_AF-A0A527ZDH1-F1
#
_entry.id   AF-A0A527ZDH1-F1
#
_cell.length_a   1.000
_cell.length_b   1.000
_cell.length_c   1.000
_cell.angle_alpha   90.00
_cell.angle_beta   90.00
_cell.angle_gamma   90.00
#
_symmetry.space_group_name_H-M   'P 1'
#
loop_
_entity.id
_entity.type
_entity.pdbx_description
1 polymer ?
#
loop_
_entity_poly.entity_id
_entity_poly.type
_entity_poly.pdbx_seq_one_letter_code
_entity_poly.pdbx_strand_id
1 'polypeptide(L)'
;KDLDLSVGSTYGLIAVVFARLFAPGFLDLDIVTSVILCALLGTVIGLVNGVLVTILKVPAFIATLTMLFIGRGFVLALTHGQAIYYPAKANDYPLFFDIGETNVFGFNNQIVIFAVVALIGAYVLAKTRWGYET
;
A
#
# COMPACT_ATOMS: atom_id res chain seq x y z
N LYS A 1 9.65 4.11 -21.54
CA LYS A 1 9.58 4.17 -20.06
C LYS A 1 8.37 3.36 -19.66
N ASP A 2 8.57 2.19 -19.05
CA ASP A 2 7.49 1.33 -18.58
C ASP A 2 6.70 2.02 -17.47
N LEU A 3 5.38 1.99 -17.55
CA LEU A 3 4.49 2.71 -16.66
C LEU A 3 3.78 1.67 -15.79
N ASP A 4 4.17 1.59 -14.51
CA ASP A 4 3.55 0.66 -13.56
C ASP A 4 2.23 1.25 -13.07
N LEU A 5 1.13 0.69 -13.58
CA LEU A 5 -0.22 1.08 -13.20
C LEU A 5 -0.77 0.29 -12.00
N SER A 6 -0.09 -0.76 -11.57
CA SER A 6 -0.56 -1.68 -10.53
C SER A 6 -0.27 -1.21 -9.10
N VAL A 7 0.60 -0.22 -8.93
CA VAL A 7 0.98 0.29 -7.59
C VAL A 7 -0.23 0.77 -6.78
N GLY A 8 -1.19 1.45 -7.41
CA GLY A 8 -2.38 1.96 -6.74
C GLY A 8 -3.34 0.85 -6.28
N SER A 9 -3.58 -0.16 -7.12
CA SER A 9 -4.41 -1.31 -6.74
C SER A 9 -3.76 -2.18 -5.69
N THR A 10 -2.45 -2.37 -5.76
CA THR A 10 -1.69 -3.18 -4.81
C THR A 10 -1.72 -2.52 -3.44
N TYR A 11 -1.52 -1.19 -3.37
CA TYR A 11 -1.69 -0.41 -2.15
C TYR A 11 -3.09 -0.57 -1.55
N GLY A 12 -4.14 -0.38 -2.37
CA GLY A 12 -5.53 -0.54 -1.92
C GLY A 12 -5.84 -1.96 -1.43
N LEU A 13 -5.36 -2.98 -2.14
CA LEU A 13 -5.54 -4.37 -1.76
C LEU A 13 -4.87 -4.68 -0.42
N ILE A 14 -3.61 -4.25 -0.24
CA ILE A 14 -2.88 -4.44 1.02
C ILE A 14 -3.60 -3.75 2.18
N ALA A 15 -4.13 -2.54 1.98
CA ALA A 15 -4.88 -1.81 3.00
C ALA A 15 -6.16 -2.55 3.42
N VAL A 16 -6.91 -3.09 2.46
CA VAL A 16 -8.14 -3.87 2.75
C VAL A 16 -7.81 -5.19 3.43
N VAL A 17 -6.76 -5.87 2.97
CA VAL A 17 -6.27 -7.10 3.60
C VAL A 17 -5.86 -6.82 5.04
N PHE A 18 -5.09 -5.76 5.29
CA PHE A 18 -4.74 -5.33 6.65
C PHE A 18 -5.98 -5.11 7.52
N ALA A 19 -6.95 -4.33 7.04
CA ALA A 19 -8.19 -4.09 7.77
C ALA A 19 -8.91 -5.41 8.09
N ARG A 20 -8.94 -6.36 7.15
CA ARG A 20 -9.60 -7.65 7.35
C ARG A 20 -8.86 -8.57 8.32
N LEU A 21 -7.53 -8.57 8.33
CA LEU A 21 -6.72 -9.32 9.29
C LEU A 21 -6.87 -8.76 10.71
N PHE A 22 -6.89 -7.43 10.81
CA PHE A 22 -7.05 -6.72 12.07
C PHE A 22 -8.47 -6.81 12.64
N ALA A 23 -9.46 -7.18 11.82
CA ALA A 23 -10.86 -7.26 12.20
C ALA A 23 -11.11 -8.27 13.35
N PRO A 24 -11.78 -7.86 14.45
CA PRO A 24 -12.05 -8.72 15.60
C PRO A 24 -13.02 -9.88 15.31
N GLY A 25 -13.69 -9.87 14.15
CA GLY A 25 -14.59 -10.95 13.70
C GLY A 25 -14.00 -11.86 12.61
N PHE A 26 -12.68 -11.85 12.39
CA PHE A 26 -12.05 -12.70 11.38
C PHE A 26 -10.85 -13.46 11.94
N LEU A 27 -9.69 -12.80 12.00
CA LEU A 27 -8.46 -13.38 12.51
C LEU A 27 -7.98 -12.68 13.79
N ASP A 28 -8.55 -11.52 14.12
CA ASP A 28 -8.24 -10.71 15.31
C ASP A 28 -6.73 -10.56 15.60
N LEU A 29 -5.93 -10.45 14.54
CA LEU A 29 -4.48 -10.43 14.66
C LEU A 29 -3.99 -9.10 15.24
N ASP A 30 -2.82 -9.17 15.88
CA ASP A 30 -2.05 -7.99 16.31
C ASP A 30 -1.57 -7.18 15.09
N ILE A 31 -1.21 -5.91 15.33
CA ILE A 31 -0.71 -5.02 14.28
C ILE A 31 0.58 -5.57 13.67
N VAL A 32 1.51 -6.07 14.48
CA VAL A 32 2.82 -6.51 13.99
C VAL A 32 2.68 -7.70 13.04
N THR A 33 1.86 -8.68 13.42
CA THR A 33 1.61 -9.87 12.59
C THR A 33 0.84 -9.51 11.31
N SER A 34 -0.13 -8.59 11.41
CA SER A 34 -0.87 -8.09 10.25
C SER A 34 0.06 -7.37 9.26
N VAL A 35 0.97 -6.51 9.74
CA VAL A 35 1.95 -5.82 8.89
C VAL A 35 2.89 -6.79 8.20
N ILE A 36 3.39 -7.81 8.89
CA ILE A 36 4.28 -8.82 8.30
C ILE A 36 3.56 -9.59 7.19
N LEU A 37 2.32 -10.02 7.42
CA LEU A 37 1.52 -10.73 6.40
C LEU A 37 1.21 -9.84 5.20
N CYS A 38 0.88 -8.58 5.43
CA CYS A 38 0.70 -7.58 4.36
C CYS A 38 1.98 -7.36 3.54
N ALA A 39 3.13 -7.29 4.20
CA ALA A 39 4.43 -7.18 3.53
C ALA A 39 4.68 -8.41 2.65
N LEU A 40 4.49 -9.63 3.18
CA LEU A 40 4.62 -10.87 2.42
C LEU A 40 3.69 -10.91 1.20
N LEU A 41 2.43 -10.50 1.36
CA LEU A 41 1.47 -10.41 0.27
C LEU A 41 1.94 -9.44 -0.83
N GLY A 42 2.46 -8.27 -0.45
CA GLY A 42 3.06 -7.31 -1.36
C GLY A 42 4.24 -7.90 -2.14
N THR A 43 5.12 -8.64 -1.45
CA THR A 43 6.25 -9.32 -2.09
C THR A 43 5.80 -10.37 -3.10
N VAL A 44 4.76 -11.14 -2.76
CA VAL A 44 4.18 -12.15 -3.67
C VAL A 44 3.58 -11.47 -4.91
N ILE A 45 2.84 -10.38 -4.74
CA ILE A 45 2.28 -9.60 -5.85
C ILE A 45 3.39 -9.06 -6.77
N GLY A 46 4.45 -8.51 -6.17
CA GLY A 46 5.63 -8.04 -6.92
C GLY A 46 6.34 -9.17 -7.66
N LEU A 47 6.47 -10.33 -7.03
CA LEU A 47 7.09 -11.52 -7.64
C LEU A 47 6.25 -12.03 -8.81
N VAL A 48 4.92 -12.06 -8.70
CA VAL A 48 4.03 -12.43 -9.82
C VAL A 48 4.22 -11.49 -11.01
N ASN A 49 4.25 -10.17 -10.77
CA ASN A 49 4.55 -9.19 -11.81
C ASN A 49 5.93 -9.43 -12.44
N GLY A 50 6.96 -9.68 -11.62
CA GLY A 50 8.31 -9.97 -12.08
C GLY A 50 8.42 -11.24 -12.91
N VAL A 51 7.75 -12.32 -12.50
CA VAL A 51 7.72 -13.61 -13.21
C VAL A 51 6.99 -13.50 -14.55
N LEU A 52 5.87 -12.79 -14.60
CA LEU A 52 5.11 -12.55 -15.84
C LEU A 52 5.95 -11.83 -16.90
N VAL A 53 6.76 -10.86 -16.47
CA VAL A 53 7.61 -10.10 -17.38
C VAL A 53 8.88 -10.88 -17.77
N THR A 54 9.54 -11.53 -16.80
CA THR A 54 10.85 -12.18 -17.04
C THR A 54 10.74 -13.55 -17.70
N ILE A 55 9.79 -14.39 -17.28
CA ILE A 55 9.65 -15.77 -17.77
C ILE A 55 8.68 -15.82 -18.95
N LEU A 56 7.49 -15.23 -18.79
CA LEU A 56 6.45 -15.26 -19.83
C LEU A 56 6.64 -14.19 -20.91
N LYS A 57 7.63 -13.30 -20.76
CA LYS A 57 7.97 -12.23 -21.73
C LYS A 57 6.76 -11.38 -22.12
N VAL A 58 5.81 -11.23 -21.22
CA VAL A 58 4.65 -10.35 -21.41
C VAL A 58 5.11 -8.90 -21.29
N PRO A 59 4.62 -7.97 -22.15
CA PRO A 59 4.90 -6.55 -22.00
C PRO A 59 4.51 -6.05 -20.59
N ALA A 60 5.42 -5.32 -19.92
CA ALA A 60 5.24 -4.88 -18.53
C ALA A 60 3.95 -4.07 -18.30
N PHE A 61 3.55 -3.29 -19.30
CA PHE A 61 2.29 -2.55 -19.28
C PHE A 61 1.06 -3.47 -19.15
N ILE A 62 1.03 -4.59 -19.88
CA ILE A 62 -0.11 -5.52 -19.87
C ILE A 62 -0.15 -6.28 -18.55
N ALA A 63 1.02 -6.70 -18.04
CA ALA A 63 1.13 -7.40 -16.75
C ALA A 63 0.60 -6.52 -15.60
N THR A 64 1.06 -5.27 -15.52
CA THR A 64 0.64 -4.33 -14.48
C THR A 64 -0.81 -3.89 -14.61
N LEU A 65 -1.32 -3.70 -15.84
CA LEU A 65 -2.74 -3.42 -16.08
C LEU A 65 -3.64 -4.59 -15.66
N THR A 66 -3.21 -5.83 -15.90
CA THR A 66 -3.94 -7.02 -15.45
C THR A 66 -3.99 -7.09 -13.93
N MET A 67 -2.85 -6.87 -13.27
CA MET A 67 -2.80 -6.84 -11.80
C MET A 67 -3.61 -5.69 -11.21
N LEU A 68 -3.74 -4.56 -11.91
CA LEU A 68 -4.63 -3.47 -11.53
C LEU A 68 -6.09 -3.93 -11.41
N PHE A 69 -6.59 -4.66 -12.42
CA PHE A 69 -7.96 -5.18 -12.42
C PHE A 69 -8.15 -6.28 -11.39
N ILE A 70 -7.19 -7.19 -11.25
CA ILE A 70 -7.24 -8.26 -10.24
C ILE A 70 -7.30 -7.63 -8.83
N GLY A 71 -6.38 -6.72 -8.52
CA GLY A 71 -6.33 -6.05 -7.23
C GLY A 71 -7.63 -5.29 -6.92
N ARG A 72 -8.18 -4.56 -7.90
CA ARG A 72 -9.50 -3.90 -7.75
C ARG A 72 -10.64 -4.88 -7.52
N GLY A 73 -10.66 -6.01 -8.23
CA GLY A 73 -11.66 -7.04 -8.05
C GLY A 73 -11.63 -7.62 -6.63
N PHE A 74 -10.44 -7.93 -6.12
CA PHE A 74 -10.27 -8.39 -4.73
C PHE A 74 -10.66 -7.32 -3.71
N VAL A 75 -10.25 -6.06 -3.92
CA VAL A 75 -10.68 -4.94 -3.06
C VAL A 75 -12.21 -4.88 -3.00
N LEU A 76 -12.89 -4.90 -4.14
CA LEU A 76 -14.35 -4.83 -4.20
C LEU A 76 -15.01 -6.04 -3.54
N ALA A 77 -14.49 -7.25 -3.78
CA ALA A 77 -15.01 -8.48 -3.20
C ALA A 77 -14.85 -8.52 -1.67
N LEU A 78 -13.73 -8.03 -1.14
CA LEU A 78 -13.46 -8.02 0.30
C LEU A 78 -14.21 -6.90 1.03
N THR A 79 -14.32 -5.73 0.40
CA THR A 79 -14.99 -4.57 0.98
C THR A 79 -16.50 -4.55 0.77
N HIS A 80 -17.02 -5.34 -0.18
CA HIS A 80 -18.38 -5.21 -0.69
C HIS A 80 -18.72 -3.77 -1.13
N GLY A 81 -17.69 -3.00 -1.54
CA GLY A 81 -17.82 -1.59 -1.90
C GLY A 81 -18.02 -0.63 -0.72
N GLN A 82 -17.73 -1.06 0.52
CA GLN A 82 -17.85 -0.25 1.72
C GLN A 82 -16.49 -0.01 2.37
N ALA A 83 -16.31 1.16 2.99
CA ALA A 83 -15.11 1.44 3.75
C ALA A 83 -15.13 0.68 5.08
N ILE A 84 -14.03 -0.01 5.40
CA ILE A 84 -13.91 -0.86 6.59
C ILE A 84 -13.15 -0.09 7.67
N TYR A 85 -13.78 0.14 8.83
CA TYR A 85 -13.17 0.83 9.97
C TYR A 85 -13.44 0.06 11.27
N TYR A 86 -12.43 -0.03 12.14
CA TYR A 86 -12.52 -0.71 13.44
C TYR A 86 -12.06 0.21 14.58
N PRO A 87 -12.84 1.26 14.91
CA PRO A 87 -12.42 2.28 15.87
C PRO A 87 -12.19 1.74 17.29
N ALA A 88 -12.96 0.72 17.71
CA ALA A 88 -12.83 0.15 19.05
C ALA A 88 -11.44 -0.48 19.29
N LYS A 89 -10.97 -1.31 18.35
CA LYS A 89 -9.65 -1.96 18.43
C LYS A 89 -8.50 -1.01 18.08
N ALA A 90 -8.76 0.01 17.24
CA ALA A 90 -7.76 1.02 16.92
C ALA A 90 -7.33 1.82 18.17
N ASN A 91 -8.24 2.06 19.11
CA ASN A 91 -7.93 2.73 20.38
C ASN A 91 -6.97 1.94 21.28
N ASP A 92 -6.85 0.62 21.10
CA ASP A 92 -5.88 -0.21 21.83
C ASP A 92 -4.44 0.01 21.34
N TYR A 93 -4.26 0.62 20.15
CA TYR A 93 -2.97 0.85 19.52
C TYR A 93 -2.77 2.31 19.09
N PRO A 94 -2.79 3.27 20.03
CA PRO A 94 -2.73 4.70 19.73
C PRO A 94 -1.48 5.08 18.93
N LEU A 95 -0.31 4.53 19.29
CA LEU A 95 0.96 4.84 18.60
C LEU A 95 0.96 4.54 17.09
N PHE A 96 0.17 3.59 16.62
CA PHE A 96 0.11 3.24 15.20
C PHE A 96 -0.93 4.10 14.46
N PHE A 97 -2.13 4.27 15.05
CA PHE A 97 -3.21 5.01 14.42
C PHE A 97 -3.04 6.53 14.53
N ASP A 98 -2.34 7.01 15.56
CA ASP A 98 -2.05 8.43 15.75
C ASP A 98 -1.26 9.01 14.56
N ILE A 99 -0.41 8.19 13.93
CA ILE A 99 0.35 8.59 12.72
C ILE A 99 -0.61 8.95 11.58
N GLY A 100 -1.76 8.28 11.47
CA GLY A 100 -2.72 8.47 10.38
C GLY A 100 -3.93 9.35 10.69
N GLU A 101 -4.30 9.47 11.97
CA GLU A 101 -5.56 10.08 12.41
C GLU A 101 -5.37 11.40 13.18
N THR A 102 -4.18 11.66 13.75
CA THR A 102 -3.96 12.91 14.50
C THR A 102 -3.80 14.12 13.59
N ASN A 103 -4.21 15.27 14.13
CA ASN A 103 -4.00 16.56 13.49
C ASN A 103 -2.86 17.30 14.20
N VAL A 104 -1.84 17.66 13.45
CA VAL A 104 -0.70 18.45 13.93
C VAL A 104 -0.84 19.85 13.33
N PHE A 105 -0.88 20.88 14.18
CA PHE A 105 -1.08 22.29 13.78
C PHE A 105 -2.35 22.58 12.95
N GLY A 106 -3.42 21.79 13.13
CA GLY A 106 -4.69 21.97 12.41
C GLY A 106 -4.76 21.30 11.03
N PHE A 107 -3.69 20.61 10.61
CA PHE A 107 -3.64 19.81 9.40
C PHE A 107 -3.54 18.32 9.74
N ASN A 108 -4.12 17.47 8.88
CA ASN A 108 -3.97 16.02 9.00
C ASN A 108 -2.49 15.65 8.85
N ASN A 109 -1.97 14.84 9.78
CA ASN A 109 -0.57 14.41 9.81
C ASN A 109 -0.10 13.80 8.47
N GLN A 110 -1.01 13.21 7.68
CA GLN A 110 -0.73 12.70 6.33
C GLN A 110 -0.12 13.76 5.39
N ILE A 111 -0.53 15.03 5.52
CA ILE A 111 0.00 16.14 4.70
C ILE A 111 1.47 16.42 5.08
N VAL A 112 1.77 16.41 6.38
CA VAL A 112 3.14 16.64 6.87
C VAL A 112 4.06 15.50 6.44
N ILE A 113 3.61 14.24 6.59
CA ILE A 113 4.35 13.06 6.13
C ILE A 113 4.62 13.16 4.62
N PHE A 114 3.59 13.48 3.82
CA PHE A 114 3.75 13.65 2.38
C PHE A 114 4.77 14.74 2.05
N ALA A 115 4.69 15.91 2.71
CA ALA A 115 5.62 17.01 2.48
C ALA A 115 7.07 16.62 2.81
N VAL A 116 7.30 15.92 3.93
CA VAL A 116 8.63 15.44 4.33
C VAL A 116 9.17 14.45 3.29
N VAL A 117 8.37 13.46 2.89
CA VAL A 117 8.78 12.47 1.88
C VAL A 117 9.05 13.13 0.53
N ALA A 118 8.21 14.07 0.12
CA ALA A 118 8.39 14.81 -1.13
C ALA A 118 9.65 15.67 -1.11
N LEU A 119 9.96 16.33 0.01
CA LEU A 119 11.19 17.12 0.17
C LEU A 119 12.44 16.24 0.14
N ILE A 120 12.43 15.09 0.84
CA ILE A 120 13.53 14.12 0.81
C ILE A 120 13.70 13.59 -0.62
N GLY A 121 12.61 13.19 -1.27
CA GLY A 121 12.62 12.73 -2.65
C GLY A 121 13.18 13.79 -3.60
N ALA A 122 12.70 15.04 -3.50
CA ALA A 122 13.18 16.15 -4.31
C ALA A 122 14.68 16.42 -4.08
N TYR A 123 15.15 16.38 -2.83
CA TYR A 123 16.56 16.55 -2.51
C TYR A 123 17.42 15.42 -3.07
N VAL A 124 16.98 14.17 -2.89
CA VAL A 124 17.67 12.99 -3.42
C VAL A 124 17.74 13.06 -4.94
N LEU A 125 16.61 13.31 -5.62
CA LEU A 125 16.60 13.41 -7.08
C LEU A 125 17.41 14.61 -7.59
N ALA A 126 17.38 15.76 -6.92
CA ALA A 126 18.10 16.95 -7.39
C ALA A 126 19.61 16.89 -7.13
N LYS A 127 20.05 16.16 -6.11
CA LYS A 127 21.43 16.28 -5.58
C LYS A 127 22.22 14.98 -5.49
N THR A 128 21.62 13.82 -5.78
CA THR A 128 22.32 12.52 -5.80
C THR A 128 22.44 11.97 -7.22
N ARG A 129 23.45 11.12 -7.46
CA ARG A 129 23.70 10.47 -8.75
C ARG A 129 22.49 9.71 -9.29
N TRP A 130 21.59 9.24 -8.42
CA TRP A 130 20.35 8.56 -8.79
C TRP A 130 19.37 9.42 -9.61
N GLY A 131 19.44 10.75 -9.55
CA GLY A 131 18.59 11.63 -10.35
C GLY A 131 19.17 12.09 -11.68
N TYR A 132 20.47 11.91 -11.92
CA TYR A 132 21.16 12.38 -13.13
C TYR A 132 21.23 11.34 -14.26
N GLU A 133 20.87 10.08 -14.00
CA GLU A 133 20.99 8.95 -14.96
C GLU A 133 19.63 8.45 -15.52
N THR A 134 18.53 9.23 -15.45
CA THR A 134 17.19 8.88 -16.00
C THR A 134 16.78 9.64 -17.25
#